data_AF-A0AAW0BSC2-F1
#
_entry.id   AF-A0AAW0BSC2-F1
#
_cell.length_a   1.000
_cell.length_b   1.000
_cell.length_c   1.000
_cell.angle_alpha   90.00
_cell.angle_beta   90.00
_cell.angle_gamma   90.00
#
_symmetry.space_group_name_H-M   'P 1'
#
loop_
_entity.id
_entity.type
_entity.pdbx_description
1 polymer ?
#
loop_
_entity_poly.entity_id
_entity_poly.type
_entity_poly.pdbx_seq_one_letter_code
_entity_poly.pdbx_strand_id
1 'polypeptide(L)'
;WLKRYLNFGPERPLWCFVADELLAHRAVSADLNVDEALRYNTYLQSWAPYQSALNLKSKDLATMMAVGRKYGVRAEAIAIDREILDTMPIWHHKFSDGDRRLFNSPENVVSCLKDKHRLRWVKDARELANKAGSNRHTHRVDCRCAACRVTRAITGCGHPHKCYLKAQALLNSIEDKWDPRVMQPEDYIRKNLLRDQEPTAHEDENTADFDTRVTTKGTLADVFRIFTNDESNGAHTAPTTKFANEQQPMITVFTDGSAIDNDTEDVKAGAGVFFGDGDTRNKALRVPEMLGPSNQVGEVLAIKEAIEAAPLDAPL
;
A
#
# COMPACT_ATOMS: atom_id res chain seq x y z
N TRP A 1 13.64 -15.03 12.08
CA TRP A 1 14.58 -14.19 11.31
C TRP A 1 13.90 -13.38 10.22
N LEU A 2 12.97 -13.94 9.45
CA LEU A 2 12.27 -13.22 8.37
C LEU A 2 11.60 -11.90 8.80
N LYS A 3 10.87 -11.86 9.93
CA LYS A 3 10.29 -10.61 10.47
C LYS A 3 11.36 -9.50 10.70
N ARG A 4 12.55 -9.89 11.17
CA ARG A 4 13.66 -8.95 11.39
C ARG A 4 14.33 -8.53 10.08
N TYR A 5 14.39 -9.42 9.10
CA TYR A 5 14.90 -9.14 7.76
C TYR A 5 14.05 -8.10 7.01
N LEU A 6 12.73 -8.21 7.16
CA LEU A 6 11.73 -7.30 6.60
C LEU A 6 11.56 -6.01 7.41
N ASN A 7 12.36 -5.80 8.46
CA ASN A 7 12.40 -4.51 9.13
C ASN A 7 13.25 -3.56 8.28
N PHE A 8 12.69 -2.41 7.90
CA PHE A 8 13.36 -1.35 7.14
C PHE A 8 13.50 -0.04 7.93
N GLY A 9 13.10 -0.06 9.21
CA GLY A 9 13.23 1.08 10.11
C GLY A 9 14.63 1.22 10.73
N PRO A 10 14.80 2.16 11.68
CA PRO A 10 16.09 2.45 12.32
C PRO A 10 16.65 1.25 13.10
N GLU A 11 15.78 0.35 13.59
CA GLU A 11 16.15 -0.86 14.31
C GLU A 11 16.50 -2.05 13.39
N ARG A 12 16.78 -1.79 12.10
CA ARG A 12 17.14 -2.84 11.13
C ARG A 12 18.47 -3.49 11.51
N PRO A 13 18.51 -4.81 11.80
CA PRO A 13 19.75 -5.46 12.21
C PRO A 13 20.82 -5.46 11.12
N LEU A 14 22.09 -5.28 11.51
CA LEU A 14 23.22 -5.18 10.57
C LEU A 14 23.33 -6.37 9.60
N TRP A 15 23.05 -7.59 10.06
CA TRP A 15 23.10 -8.79 9.22
C TRP A 15 22.12 -8.75 8.05
N CYS A 16 21.05 -7.95 8.13
CA CYS A 16 20.06 -7.83 7.05
C CYS A 16 20.68 -7.14 5.82
N PHE A 17 21.57 -6.18 6.01
CA PHE A 17 22.30 -5.54 4.92
C PHE A 17 23.23 -6.54 4.22
N VAL A 18 23.91 -7.39 4.99
CA VAL A 18 24.72 -8.48 4.43
C VAL A 18 23.84 -9.49 3.67
N ALA A 19 22.66 -9.79 4.21
CA ALA A 19 21.71 -10.67 3.55
C ALA A 19 21.19 -10.08 2.22
N ASP A 20 20.85 -8.79 2.18
CA ASP A 20 20.43 -8.09 0.96
C ASP A 20 21.53 -8.20 -0.12
N GLU A 21 22.79 -7.89 0.22
CA GLU A 21 23.93 -7.98 -0.72
C GLU A 21 24.17 -9.41 -1.21
N LEU A 22 24.08 -10.41 -0.32
CA LEU A 22 24.23 -11.81 -0.72
C LEU A 22 23.13 -12.26 -1.67
N LEU A 23 21.89 -11.85 -1.43
CA LEU A 23 20.75 -12.16 -2.30
C LEU A 23 20.86 -11.40 -3.63
N ALA A 24 21.25 -10.14 -3.60
CA ALA A 24 21.49 -9.31 -4.78
C ALA A 24 22.58 -9.94 -5.67
N HIS A 25 23.72 -10.34 -5.12
CA HIS A 25 24.81 -10.97 -5.86
C HIS A 25 24.43 -12.36 -6.41
N ARG A 26 23.48 -13.05 -5.77
CA ARG A 26 23.03 -14.39 -6.14
C ARG A 26 21.66 -14.40 -6.82
N ALA A 27 21.37 -13.38 -7.63
CA ALA A 27 20.21 -13.37 -8.53
C ALA A 27 20.22 -14.57 -9.51
N VAL A 28 19.04 -15.08 -9.86
CA VAL A 28 18.89 -16.12 -10.89
C VAL A 28 19.34 -15.57 -12.24
N SER A 29 19.88 -16.43 -13.10
CA SER A 29 20.40 -16.06 -14.43
C SER A 29 19.42 -15.26 -15.30
N ALA A 30 18.12 -15.56 -15.23
CA ALA A 30 17.07 -14.84 -15.95
C ALA A 30 16.99 -13.34 -15.56
N ASP A 31 17.36 -13.02 -14.33
CA ASP A 31 17.28 -11.69 -13.73
C ASP A 31 18.64 -10.96 -13.69
N LEU A 32 19.67 -11.51 -14.33
CA LEU A 32 20.98 -10.83 -14.48
C LEU A 32 20.88 -9.51 -15.26
N ASN A 33 19.79 -9.31 -16.00
CA ASN A 33 19.49 -8.04 -16.66
C ASN A 33 19.16 -6.91 -15.68
N VAL A 34 18.85 -7.21 -14.42
CA VAL A 34 18.76 -6.20 -13.36
C VAL A 34 20.16 -5.90 -12.88
N ASP A 35 20.59 -4.64 -12.97
CA ASP A 35 21.90 -4.23 -12.45
C ASP A 35 22.03 -4.58 -10.96
N GLU A 36 23.11 -5.24 -10.59
CA GLU A 36 23.38 -5.68 -9.21
C GLU A 36 23.32 -4.51 -8.23
N ALA A 37 23.83 -3.33 -8.62
CA ALA A 37 23.82 -2.12 -7.78
C ALA A 37 22.42 -1.50 -7.57
N LEU A 38 21.39 -2.04 -8.23
CA LEU A 38 19.98 -1.64 -8.10
C LEU A 38 19.12 -2.69 -7.41
N ARG A 39 19.68 -3.87 -7.10
CA ARG A 39 18.97 -4.94 -6.40
C ARG A 39 18.95 -4.59 -4.91
N TYR A 40 17.82 -4.10 -4.45
CA TYR A 40 17.59 -3.71 -3.06
C TYR A 40 16.94 -4.85 -2.27
N ASN A 41 15.73 -5.26 -2.65
CA ASN A 41 15.02 -6.33 -1.94
C ASN A 41 14.04 -7.06 -2.85
N THR A 42 14.10 -8.39 -2.84
CA THR A 42 13.29 -9.26 -3.71
C THR A 42 11.79 -9.28 -3.37
N TYR A 43 11.38 -8.82 -2.18
CA TYR A 43 9.96 -8.64 -1.87
C TYR A 43 9.38 -7.32 -2.39
N LEU A 44 10.25 -6.36 -2.70
CA LEU A 44 9.88 -5.01 -3.20
C LEU A 44 10.19 -4.81 -4.69
N GLN A 45 10.90 -5.76 -5.31
CA GLN A 45 11.28 -5.73 -6.72
C GLN A 45 10.95 -7.06 -7.41
N SER A 46 10.93 -7.05 -8.74
CA SER A 46 10.54 -8.21 -9.55
C SER A 46 11.63 -9.27 -9.77
N TRP A 47 12.89 -8.99 -9.40
CA TRP A 47 13.99 -9.97 -9.52
C TRP A 47 13.99 -11.00 -8.38
N ALA A 48 14.49 -12.20 -8.67
CA ALA A 48 14.58 -13.29 -7.72
C ALA A 48 16.02 -13.77 -7.49
N PRO A 49 16.43 -14.03 -6.23
CA PRO A 49 17.65 -14.76 -5.93
C PRO A 49 17.48 -16.26 -6.17
N TYR A 50 18.60 -16.99 -6.30
CA TYR A 50 18.57 -18.44 -6.27
C TYR A 50 17.85 -18.94 -5.01
N GLN A 51 17.17 -20.08 -5.12
CA GLN A 51 16.37 -20.59 -4.00
C GLN A 51 17.05 -21.73 -3.24
N SER A 52 18.01 -22.43 -3.87
CA SER A 52 18.72 -23.53 -3.25
C SER A 52 19.84 -23.05 -2.35
N ALA A 53 20.03 -23.71 -1.21
CA ALA A 53 21.12 -23.43 -0.28
C ALA A 53 22.51 -23.51 -0.95
N LEU A 54 22.67 -24.41 -1.93
CA LEU A 54 23.90 -24.57 -2.69
C LEU A 54 24.24 -23.33 -3.52
N ASN A 55 23.29 -22.83 -4.31
CA ASN A 55 23.53 -21.71 -5.22
C ASN A 55 23.58 -20.37 -4.47
N LEU A 56 22.79 -20.21 -3.41
CA LEU A 56 22.87 -19.08 -2.49
C LEU A 56 24.15 -19.11 -1.63
N LYS A 57 24.80 -20.27 -1.50
CA LYS A 57 25.89 -20.53 -0.55
C LYS A 57 25.53 -20.19 0.90
N SER A 58 24.25 -20.28 1.25
CA SER A 58 23.74 -20.03 2.61
C SER A 58 22.48 -20.85 2.85
N LYS A 59 22.55 -21.78 3.80
CA LYS A 59 21.40 -22.58 4.22
C LYS A 59 20.35 -21.70 4.91
N ASP A 60 20.80 -20.77 5.75
CA ASP A 60 19.93 -19.90 6.53
C ASP A 60 19.10 -18.96 5.66
N LEU A 61 19.74 -18.33 4.65
CA LEU A 61 19.03 -17.47 3.71
C LEU A 61 18.06 -18.28 2.85
N ALA A 62 18.47 -19.46 2.36
CA ALA A 62 17.59 -20.33 1.59
C ALA A 62 16.34 -20.74 2.39
N THR A 63 16.52 -21.12 3.66
CA THR A 63 15.42 -21.45 4.57
C THR A 63 14.54 -20.24 4.85
N MET A 64 15.13 -19.07 5.12
CA MET A 64 14.37 -17.84 5.36
C MET A 64 13.48 -17.46 4.17
N MET A 65 14.03 -17.50 2.95
CA MET A 65 13.29 -17.20 1.72
C MET A 65 12.23 -18.27 1.44
N ALA A 66 12.50 -19.55 1.74
CA ALA A 66 11.53 -20.62 1.60
C ALA A 66 10.34 -20.47 2.56
N VAL A 67 10.59 -20.06 3.81
CA VAL A 67 9.53 -19.74 4.79
C VAL A 67 8.68 -18.58 4.28
N GLY A 68 9.29 -17.54 3.73
CA GLY A 68 8.55 -16.41 3.17
C GLY A 68 7.62 -16.80 2.03
N ARG A 69 8.08 -17.69 1.12
CA ARG A 69 7.22 -18.23 0.06
C ARG A 69 6.12 -19.12 0.61
N LYS A 70 6.45 -20.04 1.52
CA LYS A 70 5.50 -20.99 2.13
C LYS A 70 4.30 -20.29 2.75
N TYR A 71 4.52 -19.13 3.37
CA TYR A 71 3.49 -18.37 4.04
C TYR A 71 3.01 -17.16 3.24
N GLY A 72 3.31 -17.06 1.94
CA GLY A 72 2.83 -15.96 1.09
C GLY A 72 3.20 -14.59 1.67
N VAL A 73 4.49 -14.35 1.92
CA VAL A 73 4.96 -13.03 2.37
C VAL A 73 5.00 -12.08 1.18
N ARG A 74 4.23 -10.99 1.27
CA ARG A 74 4.11 -9.98 0.22
C ARG A 74 3.92 -8.58 0.81
N ALA A 75 4.36 -7.55 0.10
CA ALA A 75 3.94 -6.18 0.38
C ALA A 75 2.46 -6.03 -0.03
N GLU A 76 1.58 -5.79 0.94
CA GLU A 76 0.13 -5.71 0.77
C GLU A 76 -0.50 -4.88 1.90
N ALA A 77 -1.42 -3.99 1.55
CA ALA A 77 -2.14 -3.13 2.48
C ALA A 77 -3.41 -2.62 1.81
N ILE A 78 -4.44 -2.23 2.57
CA ILE A 78 -5.66 -1.65 1.97
C ILE A 78 -5.33 -0.32 1.28
N ALA A 79 -4.61 0.54 1.98
CA ALA A 79 -4.02 1.78 1.50
C ALA A 79 -2.70 2.05 2.22
N ILE A 80 -1.82 2.83 1.59
CA ILE A 80 -0.45 3.05 2.04
C ILE A 80 -0.19 4.55 2.04
N ASP A 81 0.44 5.05 3.10
CA ASP A 81 0.81 6.46 3.17
C ASP A 81 1.86 6.82 2.11
N ARG A 82 1.86 8.09 1.68
CA ARG A 82 2.81 8.56 0.65
C ARG A 82 4.27 8.43 1.10
N GLU A 83 4.54 8.49 2.40
CA GLU A 83 5.90 8.35 2.94
C GLU A 83 6.46 6.95 2.70
N ILE A 84 5.69 5.89 2.96
CA ILE A 84 6.13 4.53 2.64
C ILE A 84 6.28 4.36 1.12
N LEU A 85 5.31 4.81 0.32
CA LEU A 85 5.37 4.72 -1.14
C LEU A 85 6.63 5.37 -1.72
N ASP A 86 7.01 6.54 -1.19
CA ASP A 86 8.21 7.29 -1.59
C ASP A 86 9.52 6.51 -1.34
N THR A 87 9.55 5.65 -0.33
CA THR A 87 10.72 4.82 0.04
C THR A 87 10.83 3.52 -0.75
N MET A 88 9.85 3.21 -1.60
CA MET A 88 9.89 2.04 -2.47
C MET A 88 10.99 2.17 -3.54
N PRO A 89 11.64 1.06 -3.96
CA PRO A 89 12.63 1.07 -5.04
C PRO A 89 11.96 1.30 -6.40
N ILE A 90 12.40 2.29 -7.17
CA ILE A 90 11.79 2.61 -8.48
C ILE A 90 12.17 1.62 -9.59
N TRP A 91 13.39 1.10 -9.54
CA TRP A 91 13.88 0.17 -10.55
C TRP A 91 13.32 -1.21 -10.32
N HIS A 92 12.77 -1.83 -11.37
CA HIS A 92 12.15 -3.16 -11.29
C HIS A 92 11.13 -3.25 -10.14
N HIS A 93 10.38 -2.17 -9.91
CA HIS A 93 9.37 -2.07 -8.87
C HIS A 93 8.39 -3.25 -8.93
N LYS A 94 8.04 -3.85 -7.78
CA LYS A 94 7.25 -5.09 -7.73
C LYS A 94 5.88 -4.97 -8.42
N PHE A 95 5.26 -3.81 -8.30
CA PHE A 95 3.93 -3.48 -8.82
C PHE A 95 4.03 -2.59 -10.06
N SER A 96 4.99 -2.91 -10.93
CA SER A 96 5.18 -2.20 -12.19
C SER A 96 4.87 -3.12 -13.35
N ASP A 97 4.10 -2.64 -14.32
CA ASP A 97 3.82 -3.32 -15.59
C ASP A 97 4.91 -3.10 -16.66
N GLY A 98 5.90 -2.27 -16.33
CA GLY A 98 7.00 -1.88 -17.20
C GLY A 98 7.82 -3.06 -17.74
N ASP A 99 8.19 -2.95 -19.02
CA ASP A 99 8.95 -3.99 -19.72
C ASP A 99 10.48 -3.84 -19.56
N ARG A 100 11.24 -4.76 -20.16
CA ARG A 100 12.71 -4.71 -20.15
C ARG A 100 13.27 -3.41 -20.77
N ARG A 101 12.59 -2.82 -21.76
CA ARG A 101 13.05 -1.59 -22.43
C ARG A 101 12.88 -0.38 -21.51
N LEU A 102 11.87 -0.40 -20.63
CA LEU A 102 11.72 0.63 -19.61
C LEU A 102 12.96 0.68 -18.71
N PHE A 103 13.42 -0.46 -18.19
CA PHE A 103 14.51 -0.50 -17.21
C PHE A 103 15.92 -0.52 -17.81
N ASN A 104 16.06 -1.08 -19.02
CA ASN A 104 17.36 -1.36 -19.65
C ASN A 104 17.45 -0.85 -21.10
N SER A 105 16.79 0.26 -21.42
CA SER A 105 16.96 0.90 -22.74
C SER A 105 18.46 1.14 -23.03
N PRO A 106 18.95 0.84 -24.25
CA PRO A 106 20.33 1.09 -24.64
C PRO A 106 20.66 2.59 -24.71
N GLU A 107 19.66 3.47 -24.59
CA GLU A 107 19.89 4.90 -24.51
C GLU A 107 20.69 5.28 -23.25
N ASN A 108 21.66 6.19 -23.42
CA ASN A 108 22.47 6.78 -22.35
C ASN A 108 21.66 7.45 -21.22
N VAL A 109 20.33 7.57 -21.38
CA VAL A 109 19.43 8.10 -20.36
C VAL A 109 19.36 7.17 -19.16
N VAL A 110 19.29 5.85 -19.36
CA VAL A 110 19.18 4.88 -18.27
C VAL A 110 20.46 4.87 -17.43
N SER A 111 21.64 4.78 -18.05
CA SER A 111 22.92 4.90 -17.33
C SER A 111 23.07 6.26 -16.65
N CYS A 112 22.67 7.34 -17.31
CA CYS A 112 22.66 8.67 -16.69
C CYS A 112 21.78 8.72 -15.43
N LEU A 113 20.58 8.11 -15.45
CA LEU A 113 19.72 8.02 -14.28
C LEU A 113 20.37 7.21 -13.15
N LYS A 114 21.01 6.09 -13.48
CA LYS A 114 21.66 5.19 -12.51
C LYS A 114 22.91 5.80 -11.87
N ASP A 115 23.76 6.42 -12.68
CA ASP A 115 25.12 6.81 -12.27
C ASP A 115 25.23 8.27 -11.87
N LYS A 116 24.64 9.17 -12.68
CA LYS A 116 24.74 10.62 -12.47
C LYS A 116 23.66 11.14 -11.54
N HIS A 117 22.41 10.74 -11.79
CA HIS A 117 21.29 11.13 -10.93
C HIS A 117 21.17 10.26 -9.69
N ARG A 118 21.82 9.09 -9.66
CA ARG A 118 21.74 8.11 -8.57
C ARG A 118 20.30 7.78 -8.17
N LEU A 119 19.43 7.66 -9.17
CA LEU A 119 18.02 7.38 -8.97
C LEU A 119 17.85 6.00 -8.30
N ARG A 120 17.21 5.94 -7.13
CA ARG A 120 16.97 4.68 -6.41
C ARG A 120 15.53 4.50 -5.96
N TRP A 121 14.88 5.58 -5.51
CA TRP A 121 13.57 5.52 -4.87
C TRP A 121 12.47 6.15 -5.73
N VAL A 122 11.22 5.80 -5.44
CA VAL A 122 10.04 6.42 -6.06
C VAL A 122 10.05 7.94 -5.81
N LYS A 123 10.43 8.38 -4.61
CA LYS A 123 10.62 9.81 -4.29
C LYS A 123 11.56 10.52 -5.25
N ASP A 124 12.74 9.94 -5.51
CA ASP A 124 13.74 10.53 -6.41
C ASP A 124 13.16 10.71 -7.81
N ALA A 125 12.43 9.69 -8.29
CA ALA A 125 11.83 9.71 -9.62
C ALA A 125 10.73 10.77 -9.71
N ARG A 126 9.90 10.89 -8.67
CA ARG A 126 8.84 11.90 -8.56
C ARG A 126 9.42 13.32 -8.56
N GLU A 127 10.42 13.57 -7.71
CA GLU A 127 11.11 14.87 -7.67
C GLU A 127 11.78 15.21 -9.00
N LEU A 128 12.40 14.23 -9.66
CA LEU A 128 13.06 14.42 -10.94
C LEU A 128 12.06 14.67 -12.08
N ALA A 129 10.97 13.92 -12.14
CA ALA A 129 9.92 14.07 -13.15
C ALA A 129 9.24 15.45 -13.05
N ASN A 130 8.96 15.92 -11.83
CA ASN A 130 8.34 17.22 -11.58
C ASN A 130 9.13 18.40 -12.18
N LYS A 131 10.46 18.26 -12.35
CA LYS A 131 11.30 19.30 -12.96
C LYS A 131 10.93 19.59 -14.42
N ALA A 132 10.26 18.68 -15.12
CA ALA A 132 9.75 18.92 -16.48
C ALA A 132 8.67 20.00 -16.53
N GLY A 133 7.93 20.21 -15.43
CA GLY A 133 6.90 21.26 -15.31
C GLY A 133 7.46 22.64 -14.92
N SER A 134 8.78 22.82 -14.86
CA SER A 134 9.39 24.08 -14.45
C SER A 134 9.05 25.22 -15.41
N ASN A 135 8.86 26.43 -14.88
CA ASN A 135 8.60 27.60 -15.71
C ASN A 135 9.72 27.81 -16.77
N ARG A 136 9.33 28.13 -18.01
CA ARG A 136 10.20 28.29 -19.18
C ARG A 136 11.01 27.03 -19.55
N HIS A 137 10.60 25.84 -19.07
CA HIS A 137 11.19 24.58 -19.50
C HIS A 137 10.92 24.33 -20.98
N THR A 138 11.90 23.74 -21.67
CA THR A 138 11.82 23.38 -23.08
C THR A 138 12.46 22.01 -23.30
N HIS A 139 12.14 21.36 -24.42
CA HIS A 139 12.61 19.99 -24.69
C HIS A 139 14.06 19.92 -25.18
N ARG A 140 14.72 21.07 -25.37
CA ARG A 140 16.05 21.19 -25.96
C ARG A 140 17.17 20.73 -25.01
N VAL A 141 18.28 20.28 -25.59
CA VAL A 141 19.46 19.80 -24.85
C VAL A 141 20.07 20.88 -23.97
N ASP A 142 19.95 22.14 -24.38
CA ASP A 142 20.54 23.34 -23.79
C ASP A 142 19.51 24.21 -23.04
N CYS A 143 18.34 23.63 -22.68
CA CYS A 143 17.29 24.34 -21.94
C CYS A 143 17.87 25.12 -20.73
N ARG A 144 17.55 26.41 -20.67
CA ARG A 144 18.09 27.37 -19.68
C ARG A 144 17.18 27.60 -18.47
N CYS A 145 16.11 26.83 -18.32
CA CYS A 145 15.25 26.93 -17.13
C CYS A 145 16.06 26.62 -15.84
N ALA A 146 15.61 27.17 -14.71
CA ALA A 146 16.32 27.04 -13.44
C ALA A 146 16.58 25.57 -13.07
N ALA A 147 15.56 24.72 -13.18
CA ALA A 147 15.68 23.30 -12.88
C ALA A 147 16.71 22.58 -13.77
N CYS A 148 16.72 22.83 -15.09
CA CYS A 148 17.72 22.23 -15.98
C CYS A 148 19.13 22.74 -15.64
N ARG A 149 19.33 24.03 -15.37
CA ARG A 149 20.67 24.55 -14.99
C ARG A 149 21.19 23.90 -13.71
N VAL A 150 20.35 23.84 -12.66
CA VAL A 150 20.70 23.21 -11.39
C VAL A 150 20.99 21.71 -11.58
N THR A 151 20.14 20.99 -12.32
CA THR A 151 20.37 19.58 -12.59
C THR A 151 21.69 19.34 -13.31
N ARG A 152 22.03 20.12 -14.35
CA ARG A 152 23.34 19.96 -15.03
C ARG A 152 24.51 20.27 -14.09
N ALA A 153 24.39 21.29 -13.25
CA ALA A 153 25.45 21.67 -12.32
C ALA A 153 25.71 20.61 -11.25
N ILE A 154 24.65 19.98 -10.72
CA ILE A 154 24.77 18.99 -9.64
C ILE A 154 25.15 17.61 -10.19
N THR A 155 24.53 17.15 -11.27
CA THR A 155 24.70 15.76 -11.74
C THR A 155 25.62 15.62 -12.94
N GLY A 156 25.95 16.71 -13.63
CA GLY A 156 26.68 16.66 -14.90
C GLY A 156 25.86 16.02 -16.04
N CYS A 157 24.52 16.02 -15.93
CA CYS A 157 23.63 15.50 -16.97
C CYS A 157 23.69 16.37 -18.24
N GLY A 158 23.88 15.74 -19.41
CA GLY A 158 23.95 16.45 -20.68
C GLY A 158 22.57 16.89 -21.19
N HIS A 159 21.53 16.07 -20.96
CA HIS A 159 20.17 16.34 -21.43
C HIS A 159 19.12 16.05 -20.33
N PRO A 160 18.92 16.99 -19.39
CA PRO A 160 18.01 16.78 -18.25
C PRO A 160 16.59 16.40 -18.66
N HIS A 161 16.05 16.98 -19.74
CA HIS A 161 14.69 16.72 -20.19
C HIS A 161 14.42 15.23 -20.47
N LYS A 162 15.32 14.51 -21.14
CA LYS A 162 15.17 13.07 -21.38
C LYS A 162 15.15 12.27 -20.07
N CYS A 163 15.97 12.66 -19.10
CA CYS A 163 15.99 12.03 -17.79
C CYS A 163 14.67 12.28 -17.04
N TYR A 164 14.10 13.48 -17.13
CA TYR A 164 12.81 13.80 -16.52
C TYR A 164 11.68 12.97 -17.13
N LEU A 165 11.63 12.86 -18.47
CA LEU A 165 10.63 12.03 -19.16
C LEU A 165 10.79 10.55 -18.84
N LYS A 166 12.03 10.06 -18.74
CA LYS A 166 12.28 8.66 -18.39
C LYS A 166 11.90 8.36 -16.93
N ALA A 167 12.16 9.28 -16.00
CA ALA A 167 11.67 9.18 -14.63
C ALA A 167 10.14 9.17 -14.56
N GLN A 168 9.48 10.02 -15.35
CA GLN A 168 8.02 10.00 -15.48
C GLN A 168 7.50 8.68 -16.05
N ALA A 169 8.17 8.11 -17.06
CA ALA A 169 7.81 6.81 -17.62
C ALA A 169 7.97 5.67 -16.61
N LEU A 170 8.98 5.72 -15.74
CA LEU A 170 9.14 4.76 -14.63
C LEU A 170 8.01 4.87 -13.61
N LEU A 171 7.54 6.08 -13.30
CA LEU A 171 6.42 6.26 -12.37
C LEU A 171 5.09 5.82 -13.01
N ASN A 172 4.90 6.10 -14.30
CA ASN A 172 3.67 5.75 -15.01
C ASN A 172 3.47 4.24 -15.19
N SER A 173 4.50 3.42 -14.96
CA SER A 173 4.35 1.97 -14.99
C SER A 173 3.93 1.39 -13.64
N ILE A 174 3.89 2.19 -12.57
CA ILE A 174 3.48 1.75 -11.23
C ILE A 174 1.95 1.74 -11.14
N GLU A 175 1.38 0.68 -10.57
CA GLU A 175 -0.05 0.58 -10.27
C GLU A 175 -0.53 1.70 -9.33
N ASP A 176 -1.75 2.22 -9.53
CA ASP A 176 -2.31 3.38 -8.82
C ASP A 176 -2.17 3.32 -7.30
N LYS A 177 -2.45 2.16 -6.71
CA LYS A 177 -2.33 1.92 -5.26
C LYS A 177 -0.92 2.16 -4.73
N TRP A 178 0.09 1.96 -5.57
CA TRP A 178 1.50 2.09 -5.23
C TRP A 178 2.13 3.38 -5.79
N ASP A 179 1.36 4.23 -6.47
CA ASP A 179 1.81 5.50 -7.01
C ASP A 179 1.51 6.67 -6.04
N PRO A 180 2.53 7.32 -5.47
CA PRO A 180 2.33 8.44 -4.55
C PRO A 180 1.81 9.71 -5.23
N ARG A 181 1.62 9.74 -6.55
CA ARG A 181 1.03 10.87 -7.29
C ARG A 181 -0.49 10.80 -7.34
N VAL A 182 -1.07 9.61 -7.18
CA VAL A 182 -2.52 9.39 -7.19
C VAL A 182 -3.12 9.89 -5.87
N MET A 183 -4.42 10.14 -5.87
CA MET A 183 -5.17 10.49 -4.66
C MET A 183 -5.24 9.27 -3.75
N GLN A 184 -4.81 9.42 -2.50
CA GLN A 184 -4.78 8.35 -1.51
C GLN A 184 -5.86 8.56 -0.44
N PRO A 185 -6.31 7.52 0.27
CA PRO A 185 -7.33 7.65 1.32
C PRO A 185 -7.03 8.70 2.40
N GLU A 186 -5.76 8.86 2.76
CA GLU A 186 -5.30 9.89 3.69
C GLU A 186 -5.61 11.33 3.23
N ASP A 187 -5.75 11.56 1.93
CA ASP A 187 -6.08 12.87 1.36
C ASP A 187 -7.54 13.26 1.61
N TYR A 188 -8.45 12.27 1.74
CA TYR A 188 -9.86 12.51 2.09
C TYR A 188 -10.03 12.68 3.60
N ILE A 189 -9.35 11.86 4.40
CA ILE A 189 -9.43 11.91 5.87
C ILE A 189 -8.98 13.28 6.41
N ARG A 190 -7.92 13.87 5.84
CA ARG A 190 -7.50 15.24 6.19
C ARG A 190 -8.58 16.30 5.96
N LYS A 191 -9.45 16.11 4.97
CA LYS A 191 -10.56 17.03 4.70
C LYS A 191 -11.71 16.83 5.70
N ASN A 192 -11.94 15.59 6.13
CA ASN A 192 -13.02 15.25 7.07
C ASN A 192 -12.66 15.65 8.52
N LEU A 193 -11.43 15.42 8.98
CA LEU A 193 -10.98 15.79 10.34
C LEU A 193 -10.98 17.30 10.61
N LEU A 194 -10.94 18.14 9.58
CA LEU A 194 -11.08 19.60 9.72
C LEU A 194 -12.54 20.03 9.96
N ARG A 195 -13.50 19.13 9.76
CA ARG A 195 -14.94 19.39 9.87
C ARG A 195 -15.52 18.89 11.19
N ASP A 196 -14.98 17.82 11.76
CA ASP A 196 -15.41 17.24 13.05
C ASP A 196 -14.93 18.07 14.27
N GLN A 197 -14.52 19.33 14.09
CA GLN A 197 -14.28 20.29 15.18
C GLN A 197 -15.57 20.97 15.67
N GLU A 198 -16.74 20.44 15.33
CA GLU A 198 -18.00 20.81 16.00
C GLU A 198 -18.18 19.86 17.19
N PRO A 199 -18.18 20.36 18.45
CA PRO A 199 -18.31 19.51 19.62
C PRO A 199 -19.69 18.86 19.63
N THR A 200 -19.76 17.54 19.43
CA THR A 200 -20.98 16.78 19.65
C THR A 200 -21.22 16.71 21.17
N ALA A 201 -22.36 17.26 21.59
CA ALA A 201 -22.68 17.55 22.99
C ALA A 201 -23.01 16.33 23.89
N HIS A 202 -22.50 15.13 23.56
CA HIS A 202 -22.80 13.90 24.29
C HIS A 202 -21.55 13.00 24.38
N GLU A 203 -20.54 13.46 25.10
CA GLU A 203 -19.46 12.59 25.60
C GLU A 203 -19.99 11.82 26.82
N ASP A 204 -20.73 10.74 26.60
CA ASP A 204 -20.86 9.67 27.60
C ASP A 204 -19.50 8.97 27.74
N GLU A 205 -19.07 8.64 28.96
CA GLU A 205 -17.78 8.01 29.25
C GLU A 205 -17.57 6.63 28.57
N ASN A 206 -18.61 6.06 27.95
CA ASN A 206 -18.59 4.77 27.24
C ASN A 206 -18.67 4.88 25.71
N THR A 207 -18.57 6.08 25.13
CA THR A 207 -18.55 6.24 23.67
C THR A 207 -17.15 5.94 23.13
N ALA A 208 -17.03 4.98 22.22
CA ALA A 208 -15.79 4.68 21.51
C ALA A 208 -15.94 5.06 20.03
N ASP A 209 -15.12 5.99 19.57
CA ASP A 209 -15.08 6.37 18.16
C ASP A 209 -14.46 5.24 17.32
N PHE A 210 -15.15 4.86 16.25
CA PHE A 210 -14.60 3.91 15.28
C PHE A 210 -13.57 4.60 14.40
N ASP A 211 -12.32 4.15 14.47
CA ASP A 211 -11.25 4.66 13.61
C ASP A 211 -11.42 4.15 12.17
N THR A 212 -12.00 5.00 11.31
CA THR A 212 -12.22 4.71 9.89
C THR A 212 -10.95 4.76 9.03
N ARG A 213 -9.77 5.00 9.62
CA ARG A 213 -8.52 5.14 8.86
C ARG A 213 -8.03 3.78 8.37
N VAL A 214 -8.07 3.60 7.06
CA VAL A 214 -7.58 2.38 6.38
C VAL A 214 -6.13 2.48 5.88
N THR A 215 -5.48 3.65 6.08
CA THR A 215 -4.12 3.91 5.58
C THR A 215 -3.08 3.33 6.52
N THR A 216 -2.24 2.43 6.00
CA THR A 216 -1.07 1.91 6.71
C THR A 216 0.00 3.00 6.78
N LYS A 217 0.48 3.26 7.99
CA LYS A 217 1.53 4.25 8.28
C LYS A 217 2.75 3.60 8.91
N GLY A 218 3.88 4.30 8.87
CA GLY A 218 5.11 3.89 9.54
C GLY A 218 6.25 3.65 8.56
N THR A 219 6.70 2.40 8.46
CA THR A 219 7.85 2.01 7.64
C THR A 219 7.44 0.99 6.58
N LEU A 220 8.35 0.69 5.64
CA LEU A 220 8.16 -0.42 4.69
C LEU A 220 7.91 -1.77 5.38
N ALA A 221 8.31 -1.94 6.65
CA ALA A 221 8.02 -3.17 7.39
C ALA A 221 6.49 -3.36 7.57
N ASP A 222 5.76 -2.26 7.69
CA ASP A 222 4.34 -2.24 8.05
C ASP A 222 3.43 -2.58 6.87
N VAL A 223 3.96 -2.62 5.64
CA VAL A 223 3.23 -3.08 4.46
C VAL A 223 3.38 -4.58 4.21
N PHE A 224 4.23 -5.31 4.93
CA PHE A 224 4.31 -6.75 4.71
C PHE A 224 3.16 -7.49 5.38
N ARG A 225 2.55 -8.41 4.63
CA ARG A 225 1.52 -9.35 5.11
C ARG A 225 2.00 -10.78 4.87
N ILE A 226 1.44 -11.68 5.66
CA ILE A 226 1.61 -13.13 5.54
C ILE A 226 0.24 -13.74 5.31
N PHE A 227 0.21 -15.02 4.91
CA PHE A 227 -1.00 -15.73 4.51
C PHE A 227 -1.75 -15.02 3.37
N THR A 228 -1.01 -14.37 2.47
CA THR A 228 -1.61 -13.81 1.25
C THR A 228 -1.80 -14.92 0.21
N ASN A 229 -2.89 -14.87 -0.54
CA ASN A 229 -3.12 -15.79 -1.65
C ASN A 229 -2.48 -15.23 -2.93
N ASP A 230 -1.76 -16.08 -3.66
CA ASP A 230 -1.11 -15.72 -4.93
C ASP A 230 -2.12 -15.45 -6.06
N GLU A 231 -3.37 -15.93 -5.93
CA GLU A 231 -4.40 -15.85 -6.97
C GLU A 231 -5.19 -14.54 -6.98
N SER A 232 -5.21 -13.78 -5.89
CA SER A 232 -5.78 -12.44 -5.90
C SER A 232 -4.64 -11.45 -6.11
N ASN A 233 -4.54 -10.91 -7.33
CA ASN A 233 -4.03 -9.55 -7.49
C ASN A 233 -4.84 -8.69 -6.52
N GLY A 234 -4.21 -8.27 -5.40
CA GLY A 234 -4.81 -7.30 -4.50
C GLY A 234 -5.27 -6.10 -5.32
N ALA A 235 -6.28 -5.39 -4.82
CA ALA A 235 -6.85 -4.25 -5.55
C ALA A 235 -5.74 -3.35 -6.11
N HIS A 236 -5.76 -3.12 -7.43
CA HIS A 236 -4.77 -2.29 -8.12
C HIS A 236 -4.90 -0.79 -7.78
N THR A 237 -6.06 -0.42 -7.22
CA THR A 237 -6.40 0.92 -6.77
C THR A 237 -6.66 0.92 -5.26
N ALA A 238 -6.29 2.00 -4.58
CA ALA A 238 -6.71 2.22 -3.21
C ALA A 238 -8.24 2.48 -3.17
N PRO A 239 -8.95 2.08 -2.10
CA PRO A 239 -10.37 2.37 -1.96
C PRO A 239 -10.61 3.87 -1.85
N THR A 240 -11.75 4.36 -2.33
CA THR A 240 -12.18 5.73 -2.02
C THR A 240 -12.76 5.78 -0.61
N THR A 241 -12.24 6.66 0.24
CA THR A 241 -12.83 6.99 1.55
C THR A 241 -13.58 8.32 1.50
N LYS A 242 -13.86 8.84 0.29
CA LYS A 242 -14.68 10.03 0.09
C LYS A 242 -16.15 9.70 0.35
N PHE A 243 -16.80 10.46 1.23
CA PHE A 243 -18.26 10.48 1.32
C PHE A 243 -18.84 11.06 0.03
N ALA A 244 -19.77 10.35 -0.62
CA ALA A 244 -20.27 10.78 -1.94
C ALA A 244 -21.12 12.05 -1.87
N ASN A 245 -21.72 12.34 -0.70
CA ASN A 245 -22.54 13.52 -0.51
C ASN A 245 -22.31 14.16 0.87
N GLU A 246 -21.46 15.18 0.89
CA GLU A 246 -20.98 15.88 2.10
C GLU A 246 -22.11 16.58 2.90
N GLN A 247 -23.34 16.64 2.37
CA GLN A 247 -24.50 17.28 2.98
C GLN A 247 -25.53 16.30 3.58
N GLN A 248 -25.33 14.98 3.47
CA GLN A 248 -26.28 14.04 4.06
C GLN A 248 -26.15 14.01 5.60
N PRO A 249 -27.28 14.00 6.34
CA PRO A 249 -27.26 13.90 7.78
C PRO A 249 -26.73 12.52 8.22
N MET A 250 -26.07 12.48 9.37
CA MET A 250 -25.66 11.24 10.03
C MET A 250 -26.90 10.40 10.35
N ILE A 251 -26.84 9.10 10.04
CA ILE A 251 -27.90 8.14 10.27
C ILE A 251 -27.59 7.39 11.56
N THR A 252 -28.38 7.60 12.60
CA THR A 252 -28.30 6.78 13.81
C THR A 252 -29.03 5.45 13.58
N VAL A 253 -28.36 4.34 13.86
CA VAL A 253 -28.93 2.99 13.81
C VAL A 253 -28.66 2.29 15.13
N PHE A 254 -29.69 1.63 15.66
CA PHE A 254 -29.57 0.79 16.85
C PHE A 254 -29.48 -0.67 16.42
N THR A 255 -28.46 -1.37 16.91
CA THR A 255 -28.23 -2.79 16.64
C THR A 255 -28.19 -3.56 17.95
N ASP A 256 -28.69 -4.78 17.95
CA ASP A 256 -28.67 -5.66 19.13
C ASP A 256 -28.58 -7.12 18.69
N GLY A 257 -27.84 -7.91 19.47
CA GLY A 257 -27.74 -9.35 19.34
C GLY A 257 -28.32 -10.03 20.58
N SER A 258 -29.12 -11.07 20.39
CA SER A 258 -29.68 -11.83 21.52
C SER A 258 -29.57 -13.32 21.27
N ALA A 259 -29.27 -14.08 22.32
CA ALA A 259 -29.29 -15.53 22.29
C ALA A 259 -30.07 -16.11 23.48
N ILE A 260 -30.87 -17.13 23.19
CA ILE A 260 -31.53 -17.99 24.19
C ILE A 260 -30.73 -19.28 24.28
N ASP A 261 -30.55 -19.78 25.51
CA ASP A 261 -29.76 -20.99 25.82
C ASP A 261 -28.33 -20.91 25.27
N ASN A 262 -27.71 -19.72 25.38
CA ASN A 262 -26.34 -19.48 24.97
C ASN A 262 -25.38 -20.50 25.63
N ASP A 263 -24.39 -20.97 24.87
CA ASP A 263 -23.41 -21.98 25.29
C ASP A 263 -23.96 -23.42 25.41
N THR A 264 -25.13 -23.70 24.83
CA THR A 264 -25.69 -25.05 24.68
C THR A 264 -25.86 -25.46 23.21
N GLU A 265 -26.09 -26.75 22.96
CA GLU A 265 -26.39 -27.25 21.61
C GLU A 265 -27.75 -26.74 21.07
N ASP A 266 -28.64 -26.28 21.96
CA ASP A 266 -29.98 -25.78 21.62
C ASP A 266 -30.04 -24.27 21.40
N VAL A 267 -28.88 -23.60 21.38
CA VAL A 267 -28.77 -22.14 21.28
C VAL A 267 -29.53 -21.58 20.08
N LYS A 268 -30.32 -20.53 20.33
CA LYS A 268 -31.02 -19.77 19.29
C LYS A 268 -30.64 -18.32 19.42
N ALA A 269 -29.94 -17.80 18.41
CA ALA A 269 -29.54 -16.41 18.35
C ALA A 269 -30.31 -15.63 17.28
N GLY A 270 -30.50 -14.34 17.52
CA GLY A 270 -31.09 -13.37 16.61
C GLY A 270 -30.30 -12.07 16.59
N ALA A 271 -30.57 -11.27 15.56
CA ALA A 271 -29.98 -9.97 15.31
C ALA A 271 -31.10 -8.96 15.00
N GLY A 272 -31.08 -7.80 15.64
CA GLY A 272 -32.02 -6.71 15.46
C GLY A 272 -31.33 -5.48 14.87
N VAL A 273 -31.98 -4.82 13.92
CA VAL A 273 -31.54 -3.55 13.34
C VAL A 273 -32.73 -2.58 13.33
N PHE A 274 -32.54 -1.39 13.92
CA PHE A 274 -33.58 -0.38 14.07
C PHE A 274 -33.09 1.00 13.67
N PHE A 275 -33.66 1.53 12.58
CA PHE A 275 -33.41 2.87 12.04
C PHE A 275 -34.42 3.92 12.54
N GLY A 276 -35.56 3.47 13.09
CA GLY A 276 -36.64 4.34 13.57
C GLY A 276 -38.02 3.74 13.34
N ASP A 277 -39.04 4.35 13.93
CA ASP A 277 -40.42 3.85 13.85
C ASP A 277 -40.93 3.80 12.40
N GLY A 278 -41.38 2.61 11.99
CA GLY A 278 -41.94 2.39 10.65
C GLY A 278 -40.92 2.41 9.50
N ASP A 279 -39.62 2.50 9.78
CA ASP A 279 -38.59 2.43 8.74
C ASP A 279 -38.56 1.03 8.10
N THR A 280 -38.64 0.99 6.77
CA THR A 280 -38.68 -0.26 6.00
C THR A 280 -37.37 -1.04 6.04
N ARG A 281 -36.28 -0.42 6.51
CA ARG A 281 -34.97 -1.05 6.71
C ARG A 281 -34.84 -1.75 8.07
N ASN A 282 -35.80 -1.58 8.97
CA ASN A 282 -35.81 -2.33 10.23
C ASN A 282 -35.85 -3.83 9.96
N LYS A 283 -34.98 -4.58 10.65
CA LYS A 283 -34.83 -6.02 10.45
C LYS A 283 -34.78 -6.75 11.79
N ALA A 284 -35.42 -7.92 11.82
CA ALA A 284 -35.22 -8.94 12.86
C ALA A 284 -34.83 -10.23 12.15
N LEU A 285 -33.63 -10.72 12.41
CA LEU A 285 -33.00 -11.82 11.69
C LEU A 285 -32.68 -12.94 12.66
N ARG A 286 -32.90 -14.17 12.22
CA ARG A 286 -32.39 -15.36 12.93
C ARG A 286 -30.96 -15.62 12.48
N VAL A 287 -30.05 -15.85 13.43
CA VAL A 287 -28.68 -16.25 13.11
C VAL A 287 -28.69 -17.66 12.50
N PRO A 288 -28.15 -17.84 11.28
CA PRO A 288 -28.05 -19.16 10.66
C PRO A 288 -27.19 -20.13 11.48
N GLU A 289 -27.60 -21.40 11.56
CA GLU A 289 -26.86 -22.46 12.28
C GLU A 289 -25.41 -22.61 11.80
N MET A 290 -25.19 -22.44 10.50
CA MET A 290 -23.85 -22.51 9.89
C MET A 290 -22.86 -21.44 10.40
N LEU A 291 -23.33 -20.36 11.02
CA LEU A 291 -22.48 -19.32 11.59
C LEU A 291 -22.13 -19.57 13.06
N GLY A 292 -22.66 -20.64 13.67
CA GLY A 292 -22.51 -20.91 15.10
C GLY A 292 -23.30 -19.90 15.94
N PRO A 293 -24.64 -20.09 16.11
CA PRO A 293 -25.48 -19.14 16.81
C PRO A 293 -24.96 -18.87 18.22
N SER A 294 -24.77 -17.59 18.53
CA SER A 294 -24.37 -17.11 19.85
C SER A 294 -24.74 -15.63 19.96
N ASN A 295 -24.71 -15.08 21.17
CA ASN A 295 -24.95 -13.66 21.37
C ASN A 295 -24.00 -12.80 20.51
N GLN A 296 -22.71 -13.15 20.52
CA GLN A 296 -21.67 -12.41 19.80
C GLN A 296 -21.85 -12.45 18.28
N VAL A 297 -22.29 -13.58 17.73
CA VAL A 297 -22.59 -13.67 16.29
C VAL A 297 -23.84 -12.85 15.94
N GLY A 298 -24.83 -12.79 16.84
CA GLY A 298 -26.00 -11.91 16.69
C GLY A 298 -25.62 -10.43 16.59
N GLU A 299 -24.75 -9.95 17.48
CA GLU A 299 -24.26 -8.56 17.48
C GLU A 299 -23.55 -8.20 16.16
N VAL A 300 -22.61 -9.04 15.73
CA VAL A 300 -21.85 -8.80 14.50
C VAL A 300 -22.74 -8.87 13.26
N LEU A 301 -23.71 -9.79 13.24
CA LEU A 301 -24.68 -9.89 12.15
C LEU A 301 -25.56 -8.63 12.08
N ALA A 302 -26.00 -8.10 13.21
CA ALA A 302 -26.78 -6.87 13.27
C ALA A 302 -26.00 -5.67 12.68
N ILE A 303 -24.73 -5.51 13.06
CA ILE A 303 -23.85 -4.46 12.52
C ILE A 303 -23.67 -4.61 11.00
N LYS A 304 -23.35 -5.82 10.52
CA LYS A 304 -23.22 -6.10 9.08
C LYS A 304 -24.49 -5.68 8.32
N GLU A 305 -25.65 -6.07 8.82
CA GLU A 305 -26.93 -5.82 8.16
C GLU A 305 -27.36 -4.36 8.22
N ALA A 306 -27.00 -3.65 9.29
CA ALA A 306 -27.16 -2.20 9.40
C ALA A 306 -26.33 -1.47 8.34
N ILE A 307 -25.05 -1.83 8.20
CA ILE A 307 -24.13 -1.24 7.20
C ILE A 307 -24.61 -1.51 5.77
N GLU A 308 -25.06 -2.73 5.48
CA GLU A 308 -25.57 -3.09 4.14
C GLU A 308 -26.93 -2.45 3.79
N ALA A 309 -27.75 -2.13 4.80
CA ALA A 309 -29.04 -1.47 4.60
C ALA A 309 -28.92 0.07 4.54
N ALA A 310 -27.82 0.62 5.03
CA ALA A 310 -27.55 2.04 4.96
C ALA A 310 -27.08 2.47 3.55
N PRO A 311 -27.37 3.71 3.13
CA PRO A 311 -26.77 4.26 1.91
C PRO A 311 -25.24 4.31 2.04
N LEU A 312 -24.52 3.85 1.01
CA LEU A 312 -23.05 3.86 0.97
C LEU A 312 -22.44 5.27 1.07
N ASP A 313 -23.24 6.31 0.79
CA ASP A 313 -22.81 7.71 0.77
C ASP A 313 -23.26 8.53 1.98
N ALA A 314 -23.97 7.92 2.94
CA ALA A 314 -24.40 8.56 4.17
C ALA A 314 -23.49 8.16 5.35
N PRO A 315 -23.10 9.11 6.22
CA PRO A 315 -22.42 8.76 7.46
C PRO A 315 -23.37 8.02 8.41
N LEU A 316 -22.86 6.94 9.03
CA LEU A 316 -23.50 6.13 10.07
C LEU A 316 -22.84 6.40 11.42
#